data_AF-A0A3C1U9U5-F1
#
_entry.id   AF-A0A3C1U9U5-F1
#
_cell.length_a   1.000
_cell.length_b   1.000
_cell.length_c   1.000
_cell.angle_alpha   90.00
_cell.angle_beta   90.00
_cell.angle_gamma   90.00
#
_symmetry.space_group_name_H-M   'P 1'
#
loop_
_entity.id
_entity.type
_entity.pdbx_description
1 polymer ?
#
loop_
_entity_poly.entity_id
_entity_poly.type
_entity_poly.pdbx_seq_one_letter_code
_entity_poly.pdbx_strand_id
1 'polypeptide(L)'
;MKKHDIDEMFSEIYRSTYPAVSRYVFFKMDRIEESKDILQNVYVDLYHDALVKGKKIDEPEAYLIKIAQNKIANFYKKAKRIVVQDTDEDWVQNIPEDSDSAL
;
A
#
# COMPACT_ATOMS: atom_id res chain seq x y z
N MET A 1 23.63 -14.84 -11.06
CA MET A 1 23.00 -14.25 -12.28
C MET A 1 23.76 -12.99 -12.62
N LYS A 2 24.10 -12.73 -13.89
CA LYS A 2 24.73 -11.45 -14.24
C LYS A 2 23.65 -10.35 -14.14
N LYS A 3 24.04 -9.12 -13.84
CA LYS A 3 23.10 -8.00 -13.71
C LYS A 3 22.23 -7.82 -14.96
N HIS A 4 22.83 -7.98 -16.14
CA HIS A 4 22.13 -7.90 -17.42
C HIS A 4 20.96 -8.89 -17.53
N ASP A 5 21.18 -10.15 -17.10
CA ASP A 5 20.14 -11.20 -17.13
C ASP A 5 18.96 -10.86 -16.20
N ILE A 6 19.24 -10.20 -15.05
CA ILE A 6 18.20 -9.76 -14.10
C ILE A 6 17.32 -8.67 -14.74
N ASP A 7 17.94 -7.71 -15.42
CA ASP A 7 17.23 -6.58 -16.04
C ASP A 7 16.31 -7.05 -17.19
N GLU A 8 16.76 -8.05 -17.96
CA GLU A 8 15.98 -8.66 -19.03
C GLU A 8 14.78 -9.45 -18.46
N MET A 9 15.02 -10.35 -17.49
CA MET A 9 13.94 -11.07 -16.80
C MET A 9 12.92 -10.13 -16.16
N PHE A 10 13.38 -9.06 -15.52
CA PHE A 10 12.49 -8.06 -14.96
C PHE A 10 11.64 -7.40 -16.05
N SER A 11 12.24 -7.01 -17.17
CA SER A 11 11.54 -6.36 -18.28
C SER A 11 10.47 -7.26 -18.90
N GLU A 12 10.75 -8.55 -19.04
CA GLU A 12 9.80 -9.54 -19.54
C GLU A 12 8.60 -9.70 -18.59
N ILE A 13 8.87 -9.92 -17.30
CA ILE A 13 7.82 -10.07 -16.28
C ILE A 13 7.00 -8.78 -16.18
N TYR A 14 7.65 -7.61 -16.20
CA TYR A 14 6.96 -6.33 -16.15
C TYR A 14 5.99 -6.18 -17.32
N ARG A 15 6.45 -6.40 -18.56
CA ARG A 15 5.61 -6.25 -19.75
C ARG A 15 4.42 -7.21 -19.76
N SER A 16 4.61 -8.45 -19.32
CA SER A 16 3.53 -9.46 -19.31
C SER A 16 2.51 -9.21 -18.20
N THR A 17 2.94 -8.74 -17.03
CA THR A 17 2.07 -8.63 -15.85
C THR A 17 1.48 -7.24 -15.61
N TYR A 18 2.11 -6.19 -16.14
CA TYR A 18 1.70 -4.80 -15.86
C TYR A 18 0.21 -4.53 -16.12
N PRO A 19 -0.40 -4.97 -17.24
CA PRO A 19 -1.83 -4.72 -17.48
C PRO A 19 -2.75 -5.30 -16.41
N ALA A 20 -2.45 -6.50 -15.90
CA ALA A 20 -3.27 -7.16 -14.88
C ALA A 20 -3.04 -6.57 -13.49
N VAL A 21 -1.77 -6.39 -13.10
CA VAL A 21 -1.39 -5.89 -11.78
C VAL A 21 -1.80 -4.42 -11.61
N SER A 22 -1.56 -3.56 -12.60
CA SER A 22 -1.98 -2.15 -12.55
C SER A 22 -3.48 -2.01 -12.44
N ARG A 23 -4.24 -2.77 -13.24
CA ARG A 23 -5.70 -2.84 -13.16
C ARG A 23 -6.15 -3.23 -11.77
N TYR A 24 -5.59 -4.31 -11.20
CA TYR A 24 -5.93 -4.76 -9.86
C TYR A 24 -5.69 -3.67 -8.80
N VAL A 25 -4.53 -3.00 -8.83
CA VAL A 25 -4.19 -1.95 -7.86
C VAL A 25 -5.11 -0.73 -8.00
N PHE A 26 -5.33 -0.24 -9.22
CA PHE A 26 -6.16 0.93 -9.48
C PHE A 26 -7.64 0.71 -9.14
N PHE A 27 -8.17 -0.50 -9.31
CA PHE A 27 -9.55 -0.81 -8.90
C PHE A 27 -9.74 -0.95 -7.39
N LYS A 28 -8.66 -1.17 -6.63
CA LYS A 28 -8.71 -1.43 -5.18
C LYS A 28 -8.34 -0.23 -4.32
N MET A 29 -8.01 0.90 -4.93
CA MET A 29 -7.54 2.09 -4.23
C MET A 29 -8.31 3.33 -4.66
N ASP A 30 -8.57 4.21 -3.69
CA ASP A 30 -9.42 5.40 -3.91
C ASP A 30 -8.64 6.58 -4.49
N ARG A 31 -7.31 6.62 -4.29
CA ARG A 31 -6.44 7.73 -4.71
C ARG A 31 -5.40 7.24 -5.71
N ILE A 32 -5.42 7.85 -6.90
CA ILE A 32 -4.52 7.50 -8.01
C ILE A 32 -3.05 7.61 -7.60
N GLU A 33 -2.66 8.63 -6.85
CA GLU A 33 -1.25 8.83 -6.49
C GLU A 33 -0.72 7.71 -5.58
N GLU A 34 -1.48 7.37 -4.53
CA GLU A 34 -1.18 6.25 -3.64
C GLU A 34 -1.14 4.92 -4.41
N SER A 35 -1.98 4.79 -5.43
CA SER A 35 -2.04 3.58 -6.26
C SER A 35 -0.81 3.42 -7.16
N LYS A 36 -0.26 4.50 -7.71
CA LYS A 36 1.01 4.49 -8.45
C LYS A 36 2.15 4.09 -7.52
N ASP A 37 2.19 4.63 -6.30
CA ASP A 37 3.22 4.31 -5.31
C ASP A 37 3.17 2.84 -4.89
N ILE A 38 1.98 2.29 -4.63
CA ILE A 38 1.83 0.86 -4.34
C ILE A 38 2.28 0.02 -5.54
N LEU A 39 1.85 0.36 -6.76
CA LEU A 39 2.21 -0.37 -7.97
C LEU A 39 3.73 -0.37 -8.19
N GLN A 40 4.40 0.77 -8.03
CA GLN A 40 5.85 0.87 -8.11
C GLN A 40 6.51 -0.03 -7.07
N ASN A 41 6.05 0.04 -5.82
CA ASN A 41 6.59 -0.77 -4.73
C ASN A 41 6.42 -2.28 -4.96
N VAL A 42 5.36 -2.71 -5.66
CA VAL A 42 5.18 -4.14 -6.04
C VAL A 42 6.32 -4.60 -6.97
N TYR A 43 6.69 -3.79 -7.96
CA TYR A 43 7.75 -4.12 -8.90
C TYR A 43 9.16 -3.93 -8.32
N VAL A 44 9.34 -3.01 -7.37
CA VAL A 44 10.59 -2.88 -6.59
C VAL A 44 10.83 -4.17 -5.77
N ASP A 45 9.81 -4.70 -5.12
CA ASP A 45 9.90 -5.97 -4.39
C ASP A 45 10.21 -7.14 -5.34
N LEU A 46 9.64 -7.17 -6.55
CA LEU A 46 9.99 -8.18 -7.56
C LEU A 46 11.49 -8.16 -7.86
N TYR A 47 12.02 -6.98 -8.19
CA TYR A 47 13.41 -6.83 -8.58
C TYR A 47 14.37 -7.20 -7.43
N HIS A 48 14.17 -6.62 -6.25
CA HIS A 48 15.07 -6.84 -5.10
C HIS A 48 14.86 -8.19 -4.42
N ASP A 49 13.62 -8.56 -4.11
CA ASP A 49 13.36 -9.70 -3.23
C ASP A 49 13.26 -11.02 -3.99
N ALA A 50 12.89 -10.99 -5.27
CA ALA A 50 12.78 -12.21 -6.05
C ALA A 50 13.95 -12.40 -7.00
N LEU A 51 14.25 -11.42 -7.86
CA LEU A 51 15.25 -11.62 -8.91
C LEU A 51 16.69 -11.51 -8.37
N VAL A 52 16.99 -10.52 -7.53
CA VAL A 52 18.33 -10.38 -6.93
C VAL A 52 18.62 -11.48 -5.90
N LYS A 53 17.64 -11.87 -5.08
CA LYS A 53 17.79 -12.95 -4.08
C LYS A 53 17.61 -14.36 -4.67
N GLY A 54 17.28 -14.48 -5.95
CA GLY A 54 17.15 -15.77 -6.64
C GLY A 54 15.96 -16.62 -6.20
N LYS A 55 14.86 -15.99 -5.79
CA LYS A 55 13.62 -16.69 -5.44
C LYS A 55 13.00 -17.27 -6.71
N LYS A 56 12.65 -18.56 -6.68
CA LYS A 56 11.90 -19.18 -7.77
C LYS A 56 10.48 -18.61 -7.80
N ILE A 57 10.08 -18.05 -8.93
CA ILE A 57 8.71 -17.61 -9.21
C ILE A 57 8.20 -18.45 -10.37
N ASP A 58 7.23 -19.32 -10.10
CA ASP A 58 6.60 -20.14 -11.14
C ASP A 58 5.50 -19.36 -11.89
N GLU A 59 4.73 -18.54 -11.16
CA GLU A 59 3.63 -17.73 -11.72
C GLU A 59 3.79 -16.25 -11.33
N PRO A 60 4.42 -15.43 -12.18
CA PRO A 60 4.73 -14.04 -11.86
C PRO A 60 3.52 -13.16 -11.58
N GLU A 61 2.41 -13.33 -12.31
CA GLU A 61 1.22 -12.51 -12.09
C GLU A 61 0.63 -12.76 -10.70
N ALA A 62 0.39 -14.03 -10.35
CA ALA A 62 -0.15 -14.40 -9.04
C ALA A 62 0.75 -13.95 -7.90
N TYR A 63 2.08 -14.04 -8.08
CA TYR A 63 3.06 -13.54 -7.13
C TYR A 63 2.92 -12.04 -6.90
N LEU A 64 2.84 -11.24 -7.96
CA LEU A 64 2.71 -9.78 -7.87
C LEU A 64 1.37 -9.34 -7.30
N ILE A 65 0.27 -10.03 -7.66
CA ILE A 65 -1.06 -9.79 -7.06
C ILE A 65 -1.02 -10.05 -5.55
N LYS A 66 -0.30 -11.08 -5.09
CA LYS A 66 -0.14 -11.35 -3.66
C LYS A 66 0.63 -10.24 -2.94
N ILE A 67 1.69 -9.71 -3.55
CA ILE A 67 2.43 -8.56 -3.01
C ILE A 67 1.51 -7.33 -2.95
N ALA A 68 0.79 -7.03 -4.04
CA ALA A 68 -0.14 -5.90 -4.12
C ALA A 68 -1.22 -5.99 -3.02
N GLN A 69 -1.84 -7.16 -2.84
CA GLN A 69 -2.81 -7.43 -1.77
C GLN A 69 -2.25 -7.07 -0.38
N ASN A 70 -1.04 -7.53 -0.07
CA ASN A 70 -0.42 -7.28 1.23
C ASN A 70 -0.11 -5.79 1.43
N LYS A 71 0.40 -5.10 0.39
CA LYS A 71 0.71 -3.66 0.47
C LYS A 71 -0.56 -2.82 0.65
N ILE A 72 -1.62 -3.09 -0.12
CA ILE A 72 -2.92 -2.40 0.01
C ILE A 72 -3.52 -2.62 1.40
N ALA A 73 -3.54 -3.86 1.89
CA ALA A 73 -4.05 -4.16 3.22
C ALA A 73 -3.26 -3.42 4.31
N ASN A 74 -1.94 -3.33 4.18
CA ASN A 74 -1.09 -2.60 5.11
C ASN A 74 -1.30 -1.08 5.02
N PHE A 75 -1.52 -0.53 3.83
CA PHE A 75 -1.84 0.88 3.62
C PHE A 75 -3.11 1.29 4.39
N TYR A 76 -4.21 0.57 4.19
CA TYR A 76 -5.47 0.87 4.89
C TYR A 76 -5.40 0.62 6.41
N LYS A 77 -4.65 -0.39 6.85
CA LYS A 77 -4.40 -0.61 8.29
C LYS A 77 -3.66 0.57 8.92
N LYS A 78 -2.67 1.14 8.22
CA LYS A 78 -1.94 2.33 8.69
C LYS A 78 -2.82 3.57 8.69
N ALA A 79 -3.59 3.79 7.62
CA ALA A 79 -4.54 4.90 7.54
C ALA A 79 -5.55 4.86 8.70
N LYS A 80 -6.09 3.69 9.03
CA LYS A 80 -7.01 3.53 10.18
C LYS A 80 -6.36 3.85 11.53
N ARG A 81 -5.07 3.55 11.71
CA ARG A 81 -4.36 3.87 12.96
C ARG A 81 -4.16 5.37 13.15
N ILE A 82 -3.92 6.11 12.07
CA ILE A 82 -3.76 7.57 12.11
C ILE A 82 -5.07 8.24 12.55
N VAL A 83 -6.22 7.77 12.03
CA VAL A 83 -7.54 8.35 12.36
C VAL A 83 -7.94 8.10 13.82
N VAL A 84 -7.48 7.02 14.46
CA VAL A 84 -7.87 6.67 15.84
C VAL A 84 -7.04 7.42 16.91
N GLN A 85 -5.97 8.14 16.53
CA GLN A 85 -5.08 8.80 17.50
C GLN A 85 -5.43 10.25 17.84
N ASP A 86 -6.42 10.87 17.19
CA ASP A 86 -6.73 12.31 17.33
C ASP A 86 -8.15 12.63 17.84
N THR A 87 -8.80 11.70 18.54
CA THR A 87 -9.98 12.02 19.37
C THR A 87 -9.67 11.76 20.84
N ASP A 88 -8.79 12.58 21.40
CA ASP A 88 -8.83 12.87 22.84
C ASP A 88 -10.11 13.67 23.10
N GLU A 89 -11.20 12.93 23.32
CA GLU A 89 -12.51 13.42 23.79
C GLU A 89 -12.44 13.90 25.26
N ASP A 90 -11.48 14.75 25.61
CA ASP A 90 -11.36 15.34 26.96
C ASP A 90 -11.75 16.83 27.02
N TRP A 91 -12.18 17.43 25.90
CA TRP A 91 -12.58 18.85 25.84
C TRP A 91 -14.09 19.14 26.01
N VAL A 92 -14.93 18.15 26.35
CA VAL A 92 -16.39 18.35 26.48
C VAL A 92 -16.87 18.55 27.92
N GLN A 93 -16.01 18.50 28.95
CA GLN A 93 -16.47 18.56 30.36
C GLN A 93 -16.03 19.79 31.16
N ASN A 94 -16.02 20.98 30.57
CA ASN A 94 -15.97 22.23 31.35
C ASN A 94 -16.71 23.37 30.64
N ILE A 95 -17.98 23.15 30.29
CA ILE A 95 -18.92 24.27 30.20
C ILE A 95 -19.41 24.47 31.65
N PRO A 96 -19.08 25.57 32.33
CA PRO A 96 -19.70 25.88 33.60
C PRO A 96 -21.22 25.95 33.39
N GLU A 97 -21.96 25.07 34.06
CA GLU A 97 -23.41 25.22 34.18
C GLU A 97 -23.69 26.58 34.81
N ASP A 98 -24.64 27.30 34.20
CA ASP A 98 -25.05 28.64 34.55
C ASP A 98 -25.06 28.88 36.07
N SER A 99 -24.25 29.83 36.53
CA SER A 99 -24.53 30.54 37.78
C SER A 99 -25.80 31.34 37.53
N ASP A 100 -26.91 30.72 37.91
CA ASP A 100 -28.21 31.32 38.09
C ASP A 100 -28.12 32.72 38.71
N SER A 101 -29.05 33.56 38.27
CA SER A 101 -29.27 34.93 38.75
C SER A 101 -29.33 35.01 40.28
N ALA A 102 -28.58 35.93 40.87
CA ALA A 102 -28.96 36.57 42.13
C ALA A 102 -28.73 38.08 42.00
N LEU A 103 -29.80 38.81 42.35
CA LEU A 103 -30.03 40.25 42.30
C LEU A 103 -28.93 41.11 42.94
#